data_AF-A0AAW5Z272-F1
#
_entry.id   AF-A0AAW5Z272-F1
#
_cell.length_a   1.000
_cell.length_b   1.000
_cell.length_c   1.000
_cell.angle_alpha   90.00
_cell.angle_beta   90.00
_cell.angle_gamma   90.00
#
_symmetry.space_group_name_H-M   'P 1'
#
loop_
_entity.id
_entity.type
_entity.pdbx_description
1 polymer ?
#
loop_
_entity_poly.entity_id
_entity_poly.type
_entity_poly.pdbx_seq_one_letter_code
_entity_poly.pdbx_strand_id
1 'polypeptide(L)'
;SLTTKKRKAVALSFQKPTEFIGHQGIGFDPFEGGVITSAGNAFANKGWFVTYFKYNDFSFPYEMKIIKIFDRPYNTRVSTMPVLTLDAKYLIVRSKLNGRDLLRVYNSEEVNFRIESDISSEQNIEWFIDAGLTNDNYVLQAITADNKYIYLLSGGGNRENKRIYIYTLKGELVRKFINVTVGKKDSLHSGKEKHWDPEGLAIDR
;
A
#
# COMPACT_ATOMS: atom_id res chain seq x y z
N SER A 1 -12.55 -22.90 -37.28
CA SER A 1 -13.02 -22.66 -35.90
C SER A 1 -11.82 -22.73 -34.97
N LEU A 2 -11.17 -21.60 -34.69
CA LEU A 2 -10.02 -21.54 -33.78
C LEU A 2 -10.55 -21.31 -32.37
N THR A 3 -10.71 -22.40 -31.63
CA THR A 3 -11.00 -22.37 -30.20
C THR A 3 -9.79 -21.78 -29.48
N THR A 4 -9.85 -20.48 -29.18
CA THR A 4 -8.96 -19.85 -28.19
C THR A 4 -9.23 -20.49 -26.83
N LYS A 5 -8.45 -21.53 -26.49
CA LYS A 5 -8.37 -22.04 -25.12
C LYS A 5 -8.06 -20.85 -24.21
N LYS A 6 -9.01 -20.49 -23.34
CA LYS A 6 -8.78 -19.53 -22.26
C LYS A 6 -7.59 -20.03 -21.44
N ARG A 7 -6.43 -19.40 -21.60
CA ARG A 7 -5.29 -19.59 -20.71
C ARG A 7 -5.74 -19.06 -19.34
N LYS A 8 -5.99 -19.96 -18.38
CA LYS A 8 -6.15 -19.57 -16.99
C LYS A 8 -4.76 -19.37 -16.43
N ALA A 9 -4.44 -18.15 -16.00
CA ALA A 9 -3.34 -17.97 -15.07
C ALA A 9 -3.73 -18.70 -13.77
N VAL A 10 -2.88 -19.62 -13.34
CA VAL A 10 -3.01 -20.30 -12.05
C VAL A 10 -1.85 -19.82 -11.21
N ALA A 11 -2.14 -19.36 -9.99
CA ALA A 11 -1.10 -19.01 -9.04
C ALA A 11 -0.27 -20.27 -8.73
N LEU A 12 1.05 -20.19 -8.92
CA LEU A 12 1.97 -21.30 -8.63
C LEU A 12 2.20 -21.47 -7.13
N SER A 13 1.99 -20.41 -6.36
CA SER A 13 2.19 -20.32 -4.92
C SER A 13 1.33 -19.17 -4.39
N PHE A 14 0.72 -19.32 -3.22
CA PHE A 14 0.04 -18.22 -2.54
C PHE A 14 -0.07 -18.45 -1.04
N GLN A 15 -0.05 -17.36 -0.28
CA GLN A 15 -0.40 -17.35 1.14
C GLN A 15 -1.91 -17.59 1.28
N LYS A 16 -2.35 -18.58 2.06
CA LYS A 16 -3.80 -18.75 2.27
C LYS A 16 -4.39 -17.45 2.83
N PRO A 17 -5.51 -16.96 2.25
CA PRO A 17 -6.21 -15.81 2.79
C PRO A 17 -6.58 -16.05 4.25
N THR A 18 -6.41 -15.02 5.08
CA THR A 18 -6.83 -15.03 6.48
C THR A 18 -7.57 -13.72 6.79
N GLU A 19 -8.35 -13.72 7.85
CA GLU A 19 -8.98 -12.49 8.36
C GLU A 19 -7.99 -11.51 9.01
N PHE A 20 -6.73 -11.92 9.21
CA PHE A 20 -5.68 -11.10 9.80
C PHE A 20 -4.88 -10.29 8.77
N ILE A 21 -4.88 -10.75 7.51
CA ILE A 21 -4.18 -10.12 6.38
C ILE A 21 -5.17 -9.19 5.68
N GLY A 22 -4.81 -7.91 5.56
CA GLY A 22 -5.62 -6.90 4.91
C GLY A 22 -5.47 -6.89 3.39
N HIS A 23 -6.27 -6.04 2.75
CA HIS A 23 -6.38 -5.97 1.29
C HIS A 23 -5.32 -5.05 0.65
N GLN A 24 -4.81 -4.08 1.41
CA GLN A 24 -4.08 -2.93 0.87
C GLN A 24 -2.66 -2.86 1.40
N GLY A 25 -1.74 -2.38 0.57
CA GLY A 25 -0.31 -2.25 0.88
C GLY A 25 0.39 -3.61 1.03
N ILE A 26 1.53 -3.75 0.37
CA ILE A 26 2.42 -4.90 0.55
C ILE A 26 3.86 -4.40 0.52
N GLY A 27 4.61 -4.73 1.56
CA GLY A 27 6.04 -4.48 1.66
C GLY A 27 6.78 -5.78 1.98
N PHE A 28 7.97 -5.94 1.42
CA PHE A 28 8.85 -7.06 1.71
C PHE A 28 10.01 -6.56 2.57
N ASP A 29 10.30 -7.30 3.64
CA ASP A 29 11.41 -7.06 4.55
C ASP A 29 12.54 -8.04 4.21
N PRO A 30 13.59 -7.60 3.49
CA PRO A 30 14.64 -8.48 2.99
C PRO A 30 15.58 -9.01 4.08
N PHE A 31 15.64 -8.37 5.25
CA PHE A 31 16.53 -8.80 6.33
C PHE A 31 15.99 -10.01 7.07
N GLU A 32 14.69 -10.00 7.31
CA GLU A 32 14.00 -11.02 8.06
C GLU A 32 13.26 -12.00 7.12
N GLY A 33 13.04 -11.67 5.85
CA GLY A 33 12.16 -12.42 4.95
C GLY A 33 10.68 -12.29 5.32
N GLY A 34 10.30 -11.15 5.89
CA GLY A 34 8.93 -10.84 6.31
C GLY A 34 8.12 -10.13 5.24
N VAL A 35 6.80 -10.18 5.37
CA VAL A 35 5.83 -9.43 4.59
C VAL A 35 5.05 -8.53 5.54
N ILE A 36 4.94 -7.26 5.19
CA ILE A 36 4.09 -6.29 5.88
C ILE A 36 2.92 -5.88 5.00
N THR A 37 1.74 -5.78 5.58
CA THR A 37 0.50 -5.41 4.89
C THR A 37 -0.47 -4.73 5.85
N SER A 38 -1.56 -4.17 5.33
CA SER A 38 -2.64 -3.67 6.19
C SER A 38 -3.22 -4.75 7.09
N ALA A 39 -3.76 -4.34 8.24
CA ALA A 39 -4.48 -5.27 9.10
C ALA A 39 -5.80 -5.73 8.45
N GLY A 40 -6.11 -7.01 8.63
CA GLY A 40 -7.34 -7.62 8.15
C GLY A 40 -8.58 -7.29 9.01
N ASN A 41 -9.71 -7.90 8.65
CA ASN A 41 -11.01 -7.62 9.28
C ASN A 41 -11.18 -8.26 10.67
N ALA A 42 -10.28 -9.13 11.11
CA ALA A 42 -10.28 -9.69 12.46
C ALA A 42 -10.09 -8.63 13.55
N PHE A 43 -9.52 -7.47 13.20
CA PHE A 43 -9.17 -6.42 14.16
C PHE A 43 -10.17 -5.27 14.14
N ALA A 44 -10.74 -4.98 15.30
CA ALA A 44 -11.39 -3.70 15.54
C ALA A 44 -10.38 -2.57 15.29
N ASN A 45 -10.84 -1.46 14.70
CA ASN A 45 -10.00 -0.32 14.34
C ASN A 45 -8.81 -0.68 13.43
N LYS A 46 -8.95 -1.63 12.50
CA LYS A 46 -7.91 -2.06 11.54
C LYS A 46 -7.14 -0.93 10.85
N GLY A 47 -7.72 0.27 10.70
CA GLY A 47 -7.02 1.45 10.15
C GLY A 47 -5.88 1.98 11.02
N TRP A 48 -5.69 1.43 12.22
CA TRP A 48 -4.59 1.76 13.11
C TRP A 48 -3.45 0.75 13.08
N PHE A 49 -3.64 -0.40 12.44
CA PHE A 49 -2.73 -1.52 12.54
C PHE A 49 -2.19 -1.95 11.18
N VAL A 50 -1.05 -2.61 11.22
CA VAL A 50 -0.47 -3.38 10.11
C VAL A 50 -0.20 -4.79 10.59
N THR A 51 -0.21 -5.72 9.66
CA THR A 51 0.13 -7.13 9.90
C THR A 51 1.50 -7.39 9.30
N TYR A 52 2.41 -7.92 10.10
CA TYR A 52 3.71 -8.42 9.69
C TYR A 52 3.76 -9.92 9.88
N PHE A 53 4.21 -10.69 8.89
CA PHE A 53 4.25 -12.15 8.97
C PHE A 53 5.31 -12.73 8.04
N LYS A 54 5.66 -14.00 8.23
CA LYS A 54 6.48 -14.74 7.26
C LYS A 54 5.59 -15.46 6.27
N TYR A 55 5.88 -15.27 4.99
CA TYR A 55 5.19 -15.97 3.91
C TYR A 55 5.38 -17.47 4.04
N ASN A 56 4.29 -18.24 3.93
CA ASN A 56 4.36 -19.68 3.87
C ASN A 56 3.34 -20.22 2.87
N ASP A 57 3.86 -21.04 1.97
CA ASP A 57 3.16 -21.47 0.77
C ASP A 57 1.98 -22.38 1.11
N PHE A 58 0.80 -22.05 0.57
CA PHE A 58 -0.45 -22.79 0.77
C PHE A 58 -0.82 -23.07 2.24
N SER A 59 -0.27 -22.33 3.19
CA SER A 59 -0.48 -22.55 4.64
C SER A 59 -1.04 -21.31 5.32
N PHE A 60 -1.24 -21.39 6.63
CA PHE A 60 -1.45 -20.20 7.46
C PHE A 60 -0.11 -19.42 7.58
N PRO A 61 -0.13 -18.08 7.60
CA PRO A 61 1.06 -17.26 7.83
C PRO A 61 1.66 -17.56 9.21
N TYR A 62 2.98 -17.67 9.31
CA TYR A 62 3.65 -17.94 10.59
C TYR A 62 4.41 -16.71 11.09
N GLU A 63 4.76 -16.72 12.38
CA GLU A 63 5.39 -15.58 13.07
C GLU A 63 4.63 -14.26 12.87
N MET A 64 3.29 -14.34 12.84
CA MET A 64 2.42 -13.20 12.64
C MET A 64 2.50 -12.25 13.83
N LYS A 65 2.66 -10.97 13.53
CA LYS A 65 2.64 -9.84 14.46
C LYS A 65 1.65 -8.80 13.95
N ILE A 66 0.96 -8.19 14.89
CA ILE A 66 0.09 -7.05 14.65
C ILE A 66 0.75 -5.86 15.31
N ILE A 67 1.02 -4.84 14.52
CA ILE A 67 1.77 -3.68 14.94
C ILE A 67 0.83 -2.50 14.89
N LYS A 68 0.64 -1.83 16.02
CA LYS A 68 -0.13 -0.59 16.10
C LYS A 68 0.72 0.56 15.59
N ILE A 69 0.24 1.23 14.56
CA ILE A 69 0.90 2.35 13.88
C ILE A 69 0.25 3.68 14.21
N PHE A 70 -1.07 3.68 14.42
CA PHE A 70 -1.84 4.87 14.76
C PHE A 70 -2.70 4.63 16.00
N ASP A 71 -3.21 5.71 16.57
CA ASP A 71 -4.21 5.67 17.64
C ASP A 71 -5.26 6.77 17.37
N ARG A 72 -5.97 7.26 18.38
CA ARG A 72 -6.75 8.49 18.25
C ARG A 72 -5.82 9.65 17.89
N PRO A 73 -6.24 10.59 17.03
CA PRO A 73 -7.57 10.74 16.40
C PRO A 73 -7.69 10.16 14.97
N TYR A 74 -6.84 9.21 14.58
CA TYR A 74 -6.79 8.69 13.20
C TYR A 74 -8.00 7.83 12.85
N ASN A 75 -8.27 7.66 11.54
CA ASN A 75 -9.38 6.86 11.06
C ASN A 75 -9.23 5.37 11.41
N THR A 76 -10.29 4.78 11.94
CA THR A 76 -10.29 3.38 12.40
C THR A 76 -10.63 2.36 11.31
N ARG A 77 -11.18 2.80 10.18
CA ARG A 77 -11.79 1.91 9.16
C ARG A 77 -10.98 1.81 7.87
N VAL A 78 -10.41 2.93 7.44
CA VAL A 78 -9.58 2.98 6.23
C VAL A 78 -8.32 2.19 6.50
N SER A 79 -8.17 1.07 5.80
CA SER A 79 -6.98 0.23 5.92
C SER A 79 -5.73 1.07 5.70
N THR A 80 -4.75 0.85 6.55
CA THR A 80 -3.40 1.35 6.36
C THR A 80 -2.87 0.93 4.98
N MET A 81 -1.85 1.61 4.46
CA MET A 81 -1.09 1.10 3.31
C MET A 81 0.38 1.15 3.67
N PRO A 82 0.94 0.08 4.25
CA PRO A 82 2.35 0.02 4.55
C PRO A 82 3.15 -0.28 3.28
N VAL A 83 4.33 0.30 3.21
CA VAL A 83 5.40 -0.10 2.29
C VAL A 83 6.75 0.10 2.97
N LEU A 84 7.73 -0.72 2.57
CA LEU A 84 9.12 -0.58 2.96
C LEU A 84 9.91 -0.01 1.79
N THR A 85 10.92 0.80 2.08
CA THR A 85 11.96 1.13 1.09
C THR A 85 12.71 -0.15 0.70
N LEU A 86 13.44 -0.12 -0.43
CA LEU A 86 14.10 -1.31 -0.96
C LEU A 86 15.19 -1.85 -0.03
N ASP A 87 15.79 -0.99 0.78
CA ASP A 87 16.72 -1.35 1.87
C ASP A 87 16.02 -1.60 3.22
N ALA A 88 14.69 -1.56 3.26
CA ALA A 88 13.83 -1.65 4.43
C ALA A 88 14.26 -0.79 5.63
N LYS A 89 14.96 0.32 5.35
CA LYS A 89 15.36 1.34 6.34
C LYS A 89 14.19 2.21 6.76
N TYR A 90 13.20 2.40 5.88
CA TYR A 90 12.02 3.19 6.21
C TYR A 90 10.73 2.38 6.05
N LEU A 91 9.90 2.42 7.08
CA LEU A 91 8.51 1.98 7.03
C LEU A 91 7.63 3.20 6.79
N ILE A 92 6.91 3.18 5.67
CA ILE A 92 5.99 4.25 5.26
C ILE A 92 4.58 3.71 5.35
N VAL A 93 3.70 4.38 6.08
CA VAL A 93 2.33 3.93 6.29
C VAL A 93 1.35 5.06 6.01
N ARG A 94 0.38 4.81 5.13
CA ARG A 94 -0.74 5.72 4.90
C ARG A 94 -1.82 5.57 5.97
N SER A 95 -2.42 6.69 6.37
CA SER A 95 -3.70 6.72 7.11
C SER A 95 -4.57 7.91 6.68
N LYS A 96 -5.68 8.14 7.39
CA LYS A 96 -6.51 9.34 7.28
C LYS A 96 -6.70 10.01 8.63
N LEU A 97 -6.60 11.33 8.64
CA LEU A 97 -6.95 12.18 9.78
C LEU A 97 -7.84 13.33 9.28
N ASN A 98 -8.98 13.55 9.94
CA ASN A 98 -9.96 14.58 9.57
C ASN A 98 -10.36 14.53 8.07
N GLY A 99 -10.54 13.32 7.54
CA GLY A 99 -10.91 13.06 6.15
C GLY A 99 -9.76 13.13 5.13
N ARG A 100 -8.60 13.68 5.50
CA ARG A 100 -7.45 13.84 4.62
C ARG A 100 -6.47 12.69 4.74
N ASP A 101 -5.93 12.23 3.62
CA ASP A 101 -4.86 11.23 3.62
C ASP A 101 -3.53 11.86 4.06
N LEU A 102 -2.77 11.08 4.82
CA LEU A 102 -1.43 11.43 5.29
C LEU A 102 -0.51 10.21 5.18
N LEU A 103 0.79 10.49 5.16
CA LEU A 103 1.83 9.47 5.31
C LEU A 103 2.54 9.69 6.63
N ARG A 104 2.87 8.57 7.28
CA ARG A 104 3.80 8.51 8.39
C ARG A 104 5.01 7.68 7.98
N VAL A 105 6.21 8.17 8.30
CA VAL A 105 7.49 7.54 7.95
C VAL A 105 8.29 7.30 9.22
N TYR A 106 8.66 6.05 9.45
CA TYR A 106 9.52 5.60 10.53
C TYR A 106 10.89 5.23 9.98
N ASN A 107 11.95 5.66 10.66
CA ASN A 107 13.30 5.15 10.44
C ASN A 107 13.47 3.87 11.27
N SER A 108 13.71 2.73 10.63
CA SER A 108 13.79 1.44 11.32
C SER A 108 15.05 1.28 12.19
N GLU A 109 16.05 2.15 12.01
CA GLU A 109 17.20 2.24 12.92
C GLU A 109 16.83 2.89 14.26
N GLU A 110 15.79 3.73 14.28
CA GLU A 110 15.29 4.42 15.47
C GLU A 110 14.10 3.70 16.10
N VAL A 111 13.25 3.08 15.26
CA VAL A 111 11.99 2.44 15.66
C VAL A 111 11.92 1.03 15.09
N ASN A 112 12.09 0.01 15.93
CA ASN A 112 12.19 -1.36 15.45
C ASN A 112 10.82 -2.06 15.41
N PHE A 113 10.07 -1.79 14.34
CA PHE A 113 8.77 -2.43 14.07
C PHE A 113 8.83 -3.97 13.97
N ARG A 114 10.02 -4.56 13.83
CA ARG A 114 10.17 -6.03 13.78
C ARG A 114 10.03 -6.66 15.15
N ILE A 115 10.27 -5.90 16.22
CA ILE A 115 10.21 -6.38 17.60
C ILE A 115 8.99 -5.80 18.32
N GLU A 116 8.69 -4.53 18.09
CA GLU A 116 7.65 -3.80 18.80
C GLU A 116 6.24 -4.10 18.27
N SER A 117 5.27 -4.16 19.18
CA SER A 117 3.86 -4.36 18.85
C SER A 117 3.05 -3.06 18.78
N ASP A 118 3.59 -1.95 19.31
CA ASP A 118 2.99 -0.62 19.25
C ASP A 118 4.09 0.41 19.03
N ILE A 119 4.06 1.06 17.88
CA ILE A 119 4.98 2.15 17.50
C ILE A 119 4.24 3.46 17.27
N SER A 120 2.99 3.56 17.74
CA SER A 120 2.10 4.68 17.42
C SER A 120 2.51 6.01 18.03
N SER A 121 3.27 5.96 19.13
CA SER A 121 3.87 7.11 19.84
C SER A 121 5.34 7.35 19.51
N GLU A 122 5.97 6.46 18.74
CA GLU A 122 7.40 6.52 18.46
C GLU A 122 7.76 7.64 17.48
N GLN A 123 9.05 8.01 17.47
CA GLN A 123 9.57 9.08 16.61
C GLN A 123 9.30 8.79 15.13
N ASN A 124 8.70 9.76 14.44
CA ASN A 124 8.32 9.64 13.04
C ASN A 124 8.27 11.01 12.35
N ILE A 125 8.24 10.98 11.02
CA ILE A 125 7.88 12.14 10.19
C ILE A 125 6.48 11.91 9.64
N GLU A 126 5.61 12.89 9.79
CA GLU A 126 4.22 12.82 9.31
C GLU A 126 3.83 14.08 8.54
N TRP A 127 3.12 13.89 7.43
CA TRP A 127 2.56 15.00 6.67
C TRP A 127 1.32 14.59 5.90
N PHE A 128 0.44 15.57 5.65
CA PHE A 128 -0.71 15.39 4.78
C PHE A 128 -0.26 15.31 3.31
N ILE A 129 -0.87 14.39 2.57
CA ILE A 129 -0.71 14.31 1.13
C ILE A 129 -1.42 15.52 0.50
N ASP A 130 -0.83 16.08 -0.55
CA ASP A 130 -1.45 17.13 -1.36
C ASP A 130 -2.83 16.68 -1.85
N ALA A 131 -3.85 17.51 -1.58
CA ALA A 131 -5.24 17.17 -1.83
C ALA A 131 -5.54 16.96 -3.33
N GLY A 132 -4.73 17.51 -4.23
CA GLY A 132 -4.85 17.29 -5.67
C GLY A 132 -4.57 15.84 -6.11
N LEU A 133 -4.00 15.01 -5.23
CA LEU A 133 -3.88 13.58 -5.52
C LEU A 133 -5.22 12.85 -5.35
N THR A 134 -6.03 13.20 -4.34
CA THR A 134 -7.24 12.44 -3.95
C THR A 134 -8.54 13.26 -3.98
N ASN A 135 -8.57 14.39 -4.69
CA ASN A 135 -9.79 15.13 -4.98
C ASN A 135 -10.51 14.57 -6.24
N ASP A 136 -11.65 15.15 -6.61
CA ASP A 136 -12.40 14.81 -7.84
C ASP A 136 -12.80 13.32 -7.95
N ASN A 137 -13.13 12.70 -6.80
CA ASN A 137 -13.43 11.27 -6.67
C ASN A 137 -12.24 10.33 -6.94
N TYR A 138 -11.00 10.85 -6.91
CA TYR A 138 -9.81 10.00 -6.95
C TYR A 138 -9.55 9.46 -5.55
N VAL A 139 -9.29 8.17 -5.46
CA VAL A 139 -8.83 7.52 -4.24
C VAL A 139 -7.37 7.13 -4.40
N LEU A 140 -6.62 7.11 -3.30
CA LEU A 140 -5.27 6.57 -3.32
C LEU A 140 -5.37 5.05 -3.53
N GLN A 141 -4.77 4.56 -4.61
CA GLN A 141 -4.83 3.17 -5.04
C GLN A 141 -3.53 2.41 -4.75
N ALA A 142 -2.38 3.09 -4.76
CA ALA A 142 -1.11 2.44 -4.44
C ALA A 142 -0.08 3.40 -3.85
N ILE A 143 0.84 2.81 -3.08
CA ILE A 143 2.04 3.43 -2.56
C ILE A 143 3.23 2.49 -2.81
N THR A 144 4.35 3.05 -3.26
CA THR A 144 5.64 2.36 -3.26
C THR A 144 6.75 3.35 -2.92
N ALA A 145 7.95 2.85 -2.63
CA ALA A 145 9.08 3.69 -2.31
C ALA A 145 10.38 3.04 -2.77
N ASP A 146 11.33 3.87 -3.21
CA ASP A 146 12.74 3.51 -3.27
C ASP A 146 13.46 4.10 -2.05
N ASN A 147 14.80 4.11 -2.05
CA ASN A 147 15.57 4.61 -0.91
C ASN A 147 15.59 6.15 -0.80
N LYS A 148 14.91 6.88 -1.69
CA LYS A 148 14.95 8.34 -1.80
C LYS A 148 13.57 8.97 -1.90
N TYR A 149 12.63 8.31 -2.55
CA TYR A 149 11.33 8.84 -2.95
C TYR A 149 10.19 7.89 -2.61
N ILE A 150 9.05 8.50 -2.33
CA ILE A 150 7.76 7.84 -2.14
C ILE A 150 6.89 8.17 -3.36
N TYR A 151 6.33 7.14 -3.97
CA TYR A 151 5.50 7.23 -5.16
C TYR A 151 4.07 6.85 -4.80
N LEU A 152 3.14 7.75 -5.10
CA LEU A 152 1.73 7.57 -4.79
C LEU A 152 0.93 7.59 -6.07
N LEU A 153 0.07 6.58 -6.26
CA LEU A 153 -0.83 6.46 -7.41
C LEU A 153 -2.27 6.60 -6.94
N SER A 154 -3.01 7.47 -7.60
CA SER A 154 -4.44 7.63 -7.36
C SER A 154 -5.26 7.52 -8.65
N GLY A 155 -6.52 7.17 -8.46
CA GLY A 155 -7.45 6.87 -9.53
C GLY A 155 -8.84 6.55 -9.03
N GLY A 156 -9.70 6.19 -9.96
CA GLY A 156 -10.89 5.40 -9.70
C GLY A 156 -11.19 4.52 -10.91
N GLY A 157 -12.16 3.61 -10.76
CA GLY A 157 -12.66 2.70 -11.80
C GLY A 157 -13.45 3.41 -12.91
N ASN A 158 -12.88 4.47 -13.48
CA ASN A 158 -13.47 5.30 -14.52
C ASN A 158 -12.49 5.46 -15.70
N ARG A 159 -12.90 6.25 -16.71
CA ARG A 159 -12.10 6.51 -17.91
C ARG A 159 -11.09 7.65 -17.73
N GLU A 160 -11.04 8.28 -16.56
CA GLU A 160 -10.19 9.44 -16.31
C GLU A 160 -8.72 9.04 -16.12
N ASN A 161 -7.82 9.96 -16.46
CA ASN A 161 -6.38 9.74 -16.40
C ASN A 161 -5.88 9.64 -14.97
N LYS A 162 -4.94 8.73 -14.70
CA LYS A 162 -4.48 8.47 -13.33
C LYS A 162 -3.43 9.51 -12.93
N ARG A 163 -3.20 9.62 -11.63
CA ARG A 163 -2.28 10.61 -11.07
C ARG A 163 -1.18 9.91 -10.30
N ILE A 164 0.07 10.36 -10.49
CA ILE A 164 1.22 9.92 -9.71
C ILE A 164 1.89 11.12 -9.09
N TYR A 165 1.99 11.15 -7.77
CA TYR A 165 2.74 12.18 -7.04
C TYR A 165 3.98 11.54 -6.41
N ILE A 166 5.09 12.27 -6.46
CA ILE A 166 6.38 11.83 -5.94
C ILE A 166 6.80 12.76 -4.82
N TYR A 167 7.12 12.20 -3.66
CA TYR A 167 7.59 12.92 -2.48
C TYR A 167 9.00 12.45 -2.09
N THR A 168 9.76 13.30 -1.41
CA THR A 168 10.92 12.84 -0.63
C THR A 168 10.46 12.11 0.62
N LEU A 169 11.37 11.37 1.27
CA LEU A 169 11.11 10.76 2.59
C LEU A 169 10.77 11.76 3.71
N LYS A 170 11.04 13.05 3.49
CA LYS A 170 10.71 14.16 4.42
C LYS A 170 9.38 14.84 4.11
N GLY A 171 8.67 14.40 3.06
CA GLY A 171 7.38 14.93 2.67
C GLY A 171 7.39 16.12 1.72
N GLU A 172 8.53 16.43 1.12
CA GLU A 172 8.61 17.46 0.08
C GLU A 172 8.08 16.91 -1.23
N LEU A 173 7.10 17.59 -1.83
CA LEU A 173 6.57 17.19 -3.13
C LEU A 173 7.57 17.52 -4.25
N VAL A 174 8.04 16.48 -4.93
CA VAL A 174 9.05 16.58 -6.01
C VAL A 174 8.40 16.76 -7.37
N ARG A 175 7.32 16.00 -7.64
CA ARG A 175 6.68 16.01 -8.96
C ARG A 175 5.23 15.55 -8.91
N LYS A 176 4.40 16.13 -9.78
CA LYS A 176 3.03 15.72 -10.05
C LYS A 176 2.90 15.26 -11.51
N PHE A 177 2.37 14.07 -11.72
CA PHE A 177 1.89 13.60 -13.01
C PHE A 177 0.38 13.46 -12.91
N ILE A 178 -0.38 14.23 -13.69
CA ILE A 178 -1.86 14.21 -13.65
C ILE A 178 -2.50 13.57 -14.87
N ASN A 179 -1.67 13.08 -15.80
CA ASN A 179 -2.09 12.51 -17.08
C ASN A 179 -1.39 11.16 -17.33
N VAL A 180 -1.37 10.29 -16.34
CA VAL A 180 -0.85 8.93 -16.51
C VAL A 180 -1.90 8.16 -17.31
N THR A 181 -1.51 7.43 -18.37
CA THR A 181 -2.43 6.71 -19.29
C THR A 181 -2.00 5.27 -19.58
N VAL A 182 -1.05 4.72 -18.81
CA VAL A 182 -0.51 3.36 -19.02
C VAL A 182 -1.63 2.33 -18.91
N GLY A 183 -1.69 1.40 -19.87
CA GLY A 183 -2.71 0.34 -19.92
C GLY A 183 -4.12 0.81 -20.31
N LYS A 184 -4.39 2.13 -20.38
CA LYS A 184 -5.73 2.68 -20.63
C LYS A 184 -6.36 2.13 -21.91
N LYS A 185 -5.64 2.17 -23.03
CA LYS A 185 -6.17 1.73 -24.33
C LYS A 185 -6.61 0.27 -24.29
N ASP A 186 -5.78 -0.60 -23.69
CA ASP A 186 -6.02 -2.03 -23.61
C ASP A 186 -7.17 -2.35 -22.67
N SER A 187 -7.24 -1.73 -21.49
CA SER A 187 -8.35 -1.90 -20.54
C SER A 187 -9.69 -1.46 -21.14
N LEU A 188 -9.73 -0.35 -21.88
CA LEU A 188 -10.96 0.14 -22.51
C LEU A 188 -11.42 -0.71 -23.70
N HIS A 189 -10.51 -1.41 -24.38
CA HIS A 189 -10.85 -2.29 -25.50
C HIS A 189 -11.21 -3.72 -25.05
N SER A 190 -10.49 -4.26 -24.07
CA SER A 190 -10.60 -5.66 -23.66
C SER A 190 -11.47 -5.87 -22.42
N GLY A 191 -11.67 -4.85 -21.59
CA GLY A 191 -12.43 -4.92 -20.35
C GLY A 191 -13.92 -5.02 -20.60
N LYS A 192 -14.59 -5.99 -19.96
CA LYS A 192 -16.04 -6.21 -20.05
C LYS A 192 -16.86 -4.95 -19.73
N GLU A 193 -16.38 -4.17 -18.76
CA GLU A 193 -17.03 -2.94 -18.29
C GLU A 193 -16.43 -1.67 -18.90
N LYS A 194 -15.39 -1.80 -19.74
CA LYS A 194 -14.61 -0.67 -20.29
C LYS A 194 -14.18 0.31 -19.18
N HIS A 195 -13.84 -0.24 -18.03
CA HIS A 195 -13.23 0.44 -16.90
C HIS A 195 -11.71 0.30 -16.97
N TRP A 196 -11.02 1.25 -16.35
CA TRP A 196 -9.57 1.23 -16.24
C TRP A 196 -9.19 1.74 -14.85
N ASP A 197 -8.82 0.80 -13.98
CA ASP A 197 -8.44 1.05 -12.59
C ASP A 197 -6.95 0.71 -12.39
N PRO A 198 -6.17 1.48 -11.61
CA PRO A 198 -4.84 1.08 -11.22
C PRO A 198 -4.89 0.14 -10.00
N GLU A 199 -4.22 -1.01 -10.10
CA GLU A 199 -4.25 -2.07 -9.08
C GLU A 199 -2.86 -2.36 -8.50
N GLY A 200 -2.10 -1.30 -8.21
CA GLY A 200 -0.76 -1.42 -7.62
C GLY A 200 0.30 -0.56 -8.30
N LEU A 201 1.43 -0.43 -7.61
CA LEU A 201 2.63 0.25 -8.08
C LEU A 201 3.83 -0.40 -7.37
N ALA A 202 4.91 -0.64 -8.10
CA ALA A 202 6.15 -1.20 -7.56
C ALA A 202 7.36 -0.52 -8.21
N ILE A 203 8.46 -0.48 -7.48
CA ILE A 203 9.78 -0.16 -8.03
C ILE A 203 10.55 -1.47 -8.18
N ASP A 204 11.13 -1.66 -9.35
CA ASP A 204 12.06 -2.75 -9.66
C ASP A 204 13.46 -2.14 -9.91
N ARG A 205 14.52 -2.87 -9.55
CA ARG A 205 15.92 -2.42 -9.69
C ARG A 205 16.56 -2.97 -10.95
#